data_AF-A0A6B3IAZ4-F1
#
_entry.id   AF-A0A6B3IAZ4-F1
#
_cell.length_a   1.000
_cell.length_b   1.000
_cell.length_c   1.000
_cell.angle_alpha   90.00
_cell.angle_beta   90.00
_cell.angle_gamma   90.00
#
_symmetry.space_group_name_H-M   'P 1'
#
loop_
_entity.id
_entity.type
_entity.pdbx_description
1 polymer ?
#
loop_
_entity_poly.entity_id
_entity_poly.type
_entity_poly.pdbx_seq_one_letter_code
_entity_poly.pdbx_strand_id
1 'polypeptide(L)' 'MTDDVLDPASATLPTAEQCVLGPLLRRRAAATPKAPYALMPDGDVWTYARTLQETEETAAALQALGVAP' A
#
# COMPACT_ATOMS: atom_id res chain seq x y z
N MET A 1 -1.84 -33.90 -10.18
CA MET A 1 -1.92 -32.44 -9.98
C MET A 1 -1.31 -32.21 -8.62
N THR A 2 0.02 -32.14 -8.57
CA THR A 2 0.75 -32.06 -7.30
C THR A 2 0.41 -30.70 -6.67
N ASP A 3 -0.06 -30.72 -5.43
CA ASP A 3 -0.21 -29.53 -4.58
C ASP A 3 1.15 -28.84 -4.46
N ASP A 4 1.41 -27.87 -5.33
CA ASP A 4 2.56 -26.97 -5.26
C ASP A 4 2.21 -25.87 -4.25
N VAL A 5 2.17 -26.26 -2.97
CA VAL A 5 2.08 -25.29 -1.88
C VAL A 5 3.43 -24.60 -1.79
N LEU A 6 3.49 -23.35 -2.26
CA LEU A 6 4.67 -22.49 -2.12
C LEU A 6 5.04 -22.35 -0.65
N ASP A 7 6.29 -22.64 -0.31
CA ASP A 7 6.87 -22.36 1.00
C ASP A 7 6.81 -20.84 1.28
N PRO A 8 6.18 -20.37 2.38
CA PRO A 8 6.14 -18.96 2.74
C PRO A 8 7.53 -18.32 2.94
N ALA A 9 8.58 -19.12 3.18
CA ALA A 9 9.96 -18.66 3.27
C ALA A 9 10.70 -18.63 1.91
N SER A 10 10.06 -19.06 0.81
CA SER A 10 10.67 -19.09 -0.51
C SER A 10 11.04 -17.68 -0.99
N ALA A 11 12.25 -17.53 -1.52
CA ALA A 11 12.72 -16.29 -2.14
C ALA A 11 11.96 -15.91 -3.43
N THR A 12 11.12 -16.81 -3.95
CA THR A 12 10.20 -16.51 -5.07
C THR A 12 8.98 -15.70 -4.63
N LEU A 13 8.69 -15.65 -3.32
CA LEU A 13 7.60 -14.85 -2.80
C LEU A 13 8.00 -13.38 -2.66
N PRO A 14 7.11 -12.45 -3.03
CA PRO A 14 7.36 -11.02 -2.86
C PRO A 14 7.44 -10.67 -1.36
N THR A 15 8.37 -9.79 -1.01
CA THR A 15 8.46 -9.22 0.34
C THR A 15 7.24 -8.37 0.67
N ALA A 16 7.05 -8.04 1.95
CA ALA A 16 5.96 -7.16 2.36
C ALA A 16 5.98 -5.80 1.64
N GLU A 17 7.15 -5.23 1.38
CA GLU A 17 7.28 -3.98 0.62
C GLU A 17 6.97 -4.11 -0.88
N GLN A 18 6.80 -5.34 -1.36
CA GLN A 18 6.45 -5.67 -2.74
C GLN A 18 4.97 -6.08 -2.90
N CYS A 19 4.29 -6.52 -1.85
CA CYS A 19 2.92 -7.04 -1.96
C CYS A 19 1.95 -6.67 -0.84
N VAL A 20 2.41 -6.17 0.31
CA VAL A 20 1.52 -5.71 1.40
C VAL A 20 1.31 -4.21 1.23
N LEU A 21 0.05 -3.79 1.13
CA LEU A 21 -0.34 -2.45 0.69
C LEU A 21 0.35 -1.33 1.48
N GLY A 22 0.34 -1.40 2.81
CA GLY A 22 0.95 -0.37 3.68
C GLY A 22 2.45 -0.18 3.43
N PRO A 23 3.28 -1.23 3.63
CA PRO A 23 4.72 -1.17 3.34
C PRO A 23 5.04 -0.81 1.89
N LEU A 24 4.30 -1.37 0.92
CA LEU A 24 4.47 -1.04 -0.50
C LEU A 24 4.23 0.45 -0.76
N LEU A 25 3.13 1.00 -0.24
CA LEU A 25 2.76 2.40 -0.44
C LEU A 25 3.82 3.33 0.16
N ARG A 26 4.31 3.05 1.38
CA ARG A 26 5.40 3.80 2.02
C ARG A 26 6.69 3.77 1.19
N ARG A 27 7.11 2.59 0.73
CA ARG A 27 8.30 2.43 -0.11
C ARG A 27 8.19 3.23 -1.41
N ARG A 28 7.04 3.17 -2.08
CA ARG A 28 6.81 3.88 -3.36
C ARG A 28 6.67 5.39 -3.18
N ALA A 29 6.07 5.85 -2.10
CA ALA A 29 6.00 7.27 -1.76
C ALA A 29 7.40 7.86 -1.52
N ALA A 30 8.30 7.11 -0.86
CA ALA A 30 9.68 7.54 -0.66
C ALA A 30 10.49 7.53 -1.97
N ALA A 31 10.38 6.46 -2.77
CA ALA A 31 11.19 6.28 -3.97
C ALA A 31 10.72 7.13 -5.17
N THR A 32 9.41 7.27 -5.34
CA THR A 32 8.77 7.90 -6.51
C THR A 32 7.54 8.72 -6.09
N PRO A 33 7.70 9.78 -5.28
CA PRO A 33 6.58 10.49 -4.64
C PRO A 33 5.57 11.08 -5.61
N LYS A 34 6.04 11.51 -6.79
CA LYS A 34 5.22 12.18 -7.82
C LYS A 34 4.59 11.21 -8.83
N ALA A 35 4.93 9.91 -8.79
CA ALA A 35 4.37 8.96 -9.73
C ALA A 35 2.87 8.75 -9.45
N PRO A 36 2.03 8.61 -10.49
CA PRO A 36 0.61 8.29 -10.32
C PRO A 36 0.43 6.96 -9.57
N TYR A 37 -0.49 6.96 -8.61
CA TYR A 37 -0.97 5.77 -7.91
C TYR A 37 -2.37 5.39 -8.38
N ALA A 38 -3.29 6.36 -8.43
CA ALA A 38 -4.67 6.14 -8.84
C ALA A 38 -5.25 7.34 -9.60
N LEU A 39 -6.19 7.06 -10.50
CA LEU A 39 -7.03 8.05 -11.16
C LEU A 39 -8.42 7.98 -10.51
N MET A 40 -8.87 9.09 -9.95
CA MET A 40 -10.16 9.21 -9.29
C MET A 40 -11.29 9.38 -10.33
N PRO A 41 -12.55 9.09 -9.97
CA PRO A 41 -13.68 9.19 -10.90
C PRO A 41 -13.92 10.58 -11.49
N ASP A 42 -13.50 11.65 -10.80
CA ASP A 42 -13.58 13.04 -11.26
C ASP A 42 -12.41 13.45 -12.18
N GLY A 43 -11.47 12.54 -12.44
CA GLY A 43 -10.27 12.77 -13.22
C GLY A 43 -9.06 13.23 -12.41
N ASP A 44 -9.17 13.38 -11.09
CA ASP A 44 -8.05 13.75 -10.23
C ASP A 44 -7.02 12.61 -10.15
N VAL A 45 -5.73 12.94 -10.26
CA VAL A 45 -4.65 11.95 -10.17
C VAL A 45 -4.03 12.02 -8.78
N TRP A 46 -4.13 10.91 -8.06
CA TRP A 46 -3.46 10.75 -6.79
C TRP A 46 -2.06 10.20 -7.02
N THR A 47 -1.05 10.91 -6.52
CA THR A 47 0.33 10.42 -6.51
C THR A 47 0.55 9.49 -5.32
N TYR A 48 1.64 8.73 -5.33
CA TYR A 48 2.02 7.91 -4.17
C TYR A 48 2.17 8.74 -2.89
N ALA A 49 2.79 9.92 -2.96
CA ALA A 49 2.94 10.79 -1.79
C ALA A 49 1.60 11.27 -1.23
N ARG A 50 0.70 11.74 -2.10
CA ARG A 50 -0.65 12.17 -1.70
C ARG A 50 -1.43 11.01 -1.11
N THR A 51 -1.42 9.86 -1.77
CA THR A 51 -2.16 8.67 -1.29
C THR A 51 -1.69 8.26 0.10
N LEU A 52 -0.38 8.28 0.36
CA LEU A 52 0.16 7.97 1.69
C LEU A 52 -0.33 8.98 2.74
N GLN A 53 -0.26 10.28 2.43
CA GLN A 53 -0.74 11.33 3.33
C GLN A 53 -2.22 11.14 3.68
N GLU A 54 -3.09 11.03 2.67
CA GLU A 54 -4.54 10.84 2.85
C GLU A 54 -4.84 9.57 3.68
N THR A 55 -4.08 8.49 3.44
CA THR A 55 -4.21 7.23 4.18
C THR A 55 -3.84 7.41 5.64
N GLU A 56 -2.72 8.08 5.94
CA GLU A 56 -2.25 8.29 7.31
C GLU A 56 -3.18 9.21 8.10
N GLU A 57 -3.64 10.30 7.49
CA GLU A 57 -4.60 11.23 8.09
C GLU A 57 -5.93 10.51 8.37
N THR A 58 -6.45 9.74 7.42
CA THR A 58 -7.67 8.95 7.59
C THR A 58 -7.50 7.88 8.66
N ALA A 59 -6.38 7.16 8.66
CA ALA A 59 -6.11 6.11 9.65
C ALA A 59 -6.05 6.68 11.08
N ALA A 60 -5.41 7.83 11.28
CA ALA A 60 -5.39 8.53 12.56
C ALA A 60 -6.80 8.93 13.01
N ALA A 61 -7.63 9.46 12.09
CA ALA A 61 -9.01 9.82 12.39
C ALA A 61 -9.86 8.59 12.76
N LEU A 62 -9.72 7.48 12.05
CA LEU A 62 -10.43 6.23 12.35
C LEU A 62 -10.00 5.64 13.70
N GLN A 63 -8.71 5.69 14.03
CA GLN A 63 -8.21 5.26 15.33
C GLN A 63 -8.79 6.12 16.46
N ALA A 64 -8.91 7.44 16.27
CA ALA A 64 -9.57 8.32 17.22
C ALA A 64 -11.06 8.00 17.43
N LEU A 65 -11.72 7.39 16.45
CA LEU A 65 -13.09 6.88 16.53
C LEU A 65 -13.18 5.46 17.12
N GLY A 66 -12.05 4.85 17.50
CA GLY A 66 -12.00 3.52 18.12
C GLY A 66 -11.88 2.35 17.14
N VAL A 67 -11.58 2.61 15.86
CA VAL A 67 -11.29 1.55 14.89
C VAL A 67 -9.87 1.02 15.14
N ALA A 68 -9.75 -0.29 15.35
CA ALA A 68 -8.48 -0.97 15.58
C ALA A 68 -7.99 -1.71 14.31
N PRO A 69 -6.66 -1.96 14.18
CA PRO A 69 -6.08 -2.75 13.11
C PRO A 69 -6.51 -4.22 13.10
#